data_AF-A0A0C1QPU6-F1
#
_entry.id   AF-A0A0C1QPU6-F1
#
_cell.length_a   1.000
_cell.length_b   1.000
_cell.length_c   1.000
_cell.angle_alpha   90.00
_cell.angle_beta   90.00
_cell.angle_gamma   90.00
#
_symmetry.space_group_name_H-M   'P 1'
#
loop_
_entity.id
_entity.type
_entity.pdbx_description
1 polymer ?
#
loop_
_entity_poly.entity_id
_entity_poly.type
_entity_poly.pdbx_seq_one_letter_code
_entity_poly.pdbx_strand_id
1 'polypeptide(L)'
;MSSTDAFALFAQARKQCPNPFKLETVVADKEVWGEVLTNLPSLNQHIDAKIYDAIYEVQQKYSNKIGISIKGDRGTGKSHVIHRIWKHIEQKGECVFAYIGPFSNPKRINSHVRFYLASSFSNQDINGVTQWQKLAAAAISTLKDT
;
A
#
# COMPACT_ATOMS: atom_id res chain seq x y z
N MET A 1 12.97 -18.28 -10.61
CA MET A 1 13.34 -18.33 -9.18
C MET A 1 12.15 -18.90 -8.44
N SER A 2 12.33 -19.97 -7.65
CA SER A 2 11.24 -20.53 -6.85
C SER A 2 10.93 -19.59 -5.67
N SER A 3 9.70 -19.59 -5.16
CA SER A 3 9.32 -18.77 -3.99
C SER A 3 10.13 -19.12 -2.74
N THR A 4 10.57 -20.39 -2.63
CA THR A 4 11.43 -20.90 -1.55
C THR A 4 12.81 -20.23 -1.52
N ASP A 5 13.37 -19.90 -2.68
CA ASP A 5 14.70 -19.27 -2.78
C ASP A 5 14.66 -17.80 -2.31
N ALA A 6 13.58 -17.09 -2.61
CA ALA A 6 13.42 -15.68 -2.23
C ALA A 6 13.29 -15.50 -0.70
N PHE A 7 12.56 -16.40 -0.03
CA PHE A 7 12.42 -16.35 1.43
C PHE A 7 13.74 -16.62 2.15
N ALA A 8 14.51 -17.60 1.67
CA ALA A 8 15.82 -17.93 2.22
C ALA A 8 16.82 -16.76 2.08
N LEU A 9 16.86 -16.12 0.90
CA LEU A 9 17.68 -14.94 0.65
C LEU A 9 17.30 -13.77 1.57
N PHE A 10 16.00 -13.51 1.71
CA PHE A 10 15.52 -12.46 2.60
C PHE A 10 15.88 -12.73 4.08
N ALA A 11 15.71 -13.97 4.54
CA ALA A 11 16.06 -14.37 5.91
C ALA A 11 17.57 -14.23 6.19
N GLN A 12 18.43 -14.52 5.20
CA GLN A 12 19.87 -14.28 5.31
C GLN A 12 20.19 -12.78 5.37
N ALA A 13 19.59 -11.96 4.50
CA ALA A 13 19.79 -10.51 4.49
C ALA A 13 19.40 -9.86 5.84
N ARG A 14 18.33 -10.34 6.49
CA ARG A 14 17.90 -9.87 7.82
C ARG A 14 18.94 -10.09 8.92
N LYS A 15 19.79 -11.12 8.79
CA LYS A 15 20.86 -11.38 9.78
C LYS A 15 22.04 -10.42 9.63
N GLN A 16 22.19 -9.81 8.45
CA GLN A 16 23.34 -8.97 8.11
C GLN A 16 23.05 -7.48 8.30
N CYS A 17 21.80 -7.03 8.12
CA CYS A 17 21.43 -5.62 8.20
C CYS A 17 20.00 -5.44 8.74
N PRO A 18 19.75 -4.40 9.57
CA PRO A 18 18.39 -4.04 10.00
C PRO A 18 17.42 -3.71 8.85
N ASN A 19 17.94 -3.24 7.71
CA ASN A 19 17.18 -3.03 6.49
C ASN A 19 17.70 -3.95 5.37
N PRO A 20 17.11 -5.15 5.19
CA PRO A 20 17.53 -6.11 4.18
C PRO A 20 17.28 -5.64 2.74
N PHE A 21 16.41 -4.65 2.51
CA PHE A 21 16.14 -4.09 1.18
C PHE A 21 17.33 -3.30 0.60
N LYS A 22 18.39 -3.05 1.39
CA LYS A 22 19.64 -2.45 0.92
C LYS A 22 20.61 -3.45 0.28
N LEU A 23 20.48 -4.75 0.61
CA LEU A 23 21.52 -5.74 0.30
C LEU A 23 21.30 -6.45 -1.03
N GLU A 24 20.07 -6.54 -1.54
CA GLU A 24 19.76 -7.00 -2.90
C GLU A 24 18.29 -6.69 -3.25
N THR A 25 17.95 -6.61 -4.54
CA THR A 25 16.56 -6.53 -5.07
C THR A 25 15.81 -7.85 -4.86
N VAL A 26 15.75 -8.33 -3.63
CA VAL A 26 14.97 -9.53 -3.26
C VAL A 26 13.45 -9.26 -3.38
N VAL A 27 13.07 -7.98 -3.45
CA VAL A 27 11.69 -7.50 -3.52
C VAL A 27 11.51 -6.57 -4.71
N ALA A 28 10.57 -6.92 -5.59
CA ALA A 28 10.20 -6.12 -6.75
C ALA A 28 9.06 -5.15 -6.39
N ASP A 29 8.93 -4.06 -7.16
CA ASP A 29 7.87 -3.05 -7.03
C ASP A 29 6.44 -3.60 -7.08
N LYS A 30 6.27 -4.88 -7.46
CA LYS A 30 4.99 -5.59 -7.51
C LYS A 30 4.41 -5.94 -6.14
N GLU A 31 5.15 -5.74 -5.06
CA GLU A 31 4.75 -6.14 -3.69
C GLU A 31 3.81 -5.18 -2.96
N VAL A 32 3.32 -4.10 -3.59
CA VAL A 32 2.25 -3.32 -2.94
C VAL A 32 1.02 -4.18 -2.70
N TRP A 33 0.67 -5.04 -3.66
CA TRP A 33 -0.50 -5.91 -3.63
C TRP A 33 -0.09 -7.38 -3.39
N GLY A 34 -0.81 -8.11 -2.54
CA GLY A 34 -0.58 -9.54 -2.24
C GLY A 34 -0.04 -9.82 -0.84
N GLU A 35 0.42 -11.04 -0.59
CA GLU A 35 1.18 -11.37 0.63
C GLU A 35 2.66 -11.03 0.42
N VAL A 36 3.19 -10.18 1.29
CA VAL A 36 4.62 -9.86 1.27
C VAL A 36 5.36 -10.87 2.12
N LEU A 37 6.19 -11.69 1.46
CA LEU A 37 7.11 -12.65 2.08
C LEU A 37 8.10 -11.98 3.07
N THR A 38 8.14 -10.65 3.09
CA THR A 38 9.18 -9.80 3.67
C THR A 38 8.66 -8.78 4.71
N ASN A 39 7.53 -9.03 5.38
CA ASN A 39 6.97 -8.05 6.32
C ASN A 39 7.91 -7.77 7.51
N LEU A 40 8.26 -6.50 7.71
CA LEU A 40 9.13 -5.95 8.76
C LEU A 40 8.44 -4.79 9.50
N PRO A 41 7.53 -5.07 10.45
CA PRO A 41 6.72 -4.04 11.12
C PRO A 41 7.51 -2.93 11.82
N SER A 42 8.73 -3.20 12.28
CA SER A 42 9.58 -2.20 12.94
C SER A 42 10.28 -1.25 11.96
N LEU A 43 10.50 -1.66 10.70
CA LEU A 43 11.18 -0.82 9.72
C LEU A 43 10.29 0.38 9.38
N ASN A 44 10.81 1.60 9.50
CA ASN A 44 10.08 2.84 9.20
C ASN A 44 8.73 2.98 9.95
N GLN A 45 8.55 2.33 11.11
CA GLN A 45 7.28 2.35 11.87
C GLN A 45 6.77 3.76 12.19
N HIS A 46 7.69 4.72 12.40
CA HIS A 46 7.34 6.12 12.61
C HIS A 46 6.56 6.74 11.43
N ILE A 47 6.76 6.24 10.21
CA ILE A 47 6.02 6.69 9.01
C ILE A 47 4.58 6.16 9.06
N ASP A 48 4.41 4.89 9.44
CA ASP A 48 3.08 4.28 9.58
C ASP A 48 2.24 5.07 10.60
N ALA A 49 2.83 5.36 11.77
CA ALA A 49 2.20 6.16 12.82
C ALA A 49 1.72 7.52 12.28
N LYS A 50 2.59 8.26 11.55
CA LYS A 50 2.22 9.55 10.97
C LYS A 50 1.09 9.47 9.94
N ILE A 51 1.02 8.37 9.20
CA ILE A 51 -0.05 8.16 8.22
C ILE A 51 -1.36 7.79 8.91
N TYR A 52 -1.31 6.99 9.98
CA TYR A 52 -2.49 6.65 10.75
C TYR A 52 -3.05 7.87 11.50
N ASP A 53 -2.19 8.72 12.06
CA ASP A 53 -2.58 10.00 12.64
C ASP A 53 -3.32 10.86 11.59
N ALA A 54 -2.78 10.97 10.38
CA ALA A 54 -3.40 11.72 9.29
C ALA A 54 -4.76 11.13 8.84
N ILE A 55 -4.88 9.81 8.76
CA ILE A 55 -6.15 9.14 8.46
C ILE A 55 -7.17 9.48 9.55
N TYR A 56 -6.77 9.40 10.82
CA TYR A 56 -7.63 9.73 11.95
C TYR A 56 -8.11 11.19 11.89
N GLU A 57 -7.22 12.15 11.65
CA GLU A 57 -7.59 13.58 11.52
C GLU A 57 -8.62 13.83 10.42
N VAL A 58 -8.49 13.16 9.27
CA VAL A 58 -9.46 13.26 8.17
C VAL A 58 -10.79 12.63 8.54
N GLN A 59 -10.77 11.45 9.19
CA GLN A 59 -11.99 10.79 9.67
C GLN A 59 -12.75 11.63 10.70
N GLN A 60 -12.04 12.33 11.60
CA GLN A 60 -12.63 13.26 12.58
C GLN A 60 -13.07 14.60 11.97
N LYS A 61 -12.91 14.80 10.66
CA LYS A 61 -13.22 16.05 9.95
C LYS A 61 -12.44 17.27 10.45
N TYR A 62 -11.30 17.07 11.12
CA TYR A 62 -10.39 18.16 11.49
C TYR A 62 -9.71 18.75 10.26
N SER A 63 -9.50 17.92 9.23
CA SER A 63 -8.97 18.31 7.93
C SER A 63 -9.72 17.60 6.81
N ASN A 64 -10.02 18.30 5.71
CA ASN A 64 -10.66 17.69 4.53
C ASN A 64 -9.70 16.80 3.72
N LYS A 65 -8.39 17.08 3.79
CA LYS A 65 -7.33 16.34 3.08
C LYS A 65 -5.98 16.58 3.74
N ILE A 66 -5.12 15.56 3.73
CA ILE A 66 -3.72 15.65 4.22
C ILE A 66 -2.79 15.08 3.15
N GLY A 67 -1.70 15.79 2.88
CA GLY A 67 -0.63 15.34 1.97
C GLY A 67 0.63 14.99 2.76
N ILE A 68 1.22 13.83 2.47
CA ILE A 68 2.45 13.36 3.12
C ILE A 68 3.50 13.08 2.04
N SER A 69 4.72 13.60 2.24
CA SER A 69 5.87 13.31 1.38
C SER A 69 6.87 12.45 2.12
N ILE A 70 7.10 11.23 1.63
CA ILE A 70 8.10 10.30 2.17
C ILE A 70 9.36 10.42 1.31
N LYS A 71 10.48 10.83 1.92
CA LYS A 71 11.79 10.93 1.26
C LYS A 71 12.71 9.82 1.75
N GLY A 72 13.54 9.31 0.84
CA GLY A 72 14.57 8.33 1.16
C GLY A 72 15.12 7.67 -0.09
N ASP A 73 16.34 7.15 -0.01
CA ASP A 73 17.05 6.55 -1.14
C ASP A 73 16.40 5.24 -1.61
N ARG A 74 16.86 4.72 -2.76
CA ARG A 74 16.45 3.38 -3.22
C ARG A 74 16.82 2.33 -2.16
N GLY A 75 15.95 1.34 -1.94
CA GLY A 75 16.18 0.29 -0.94
C GLY A 75 15.91 0.70 0.52
N THR A 76 15.32 1.87 0.78
CA THR A 76 14.94 2.29 2.15
C THR A 76 13.64 1.67 2.68
N GLY A 77 12.96 0.83 1.89
CA GLY A 77 11.72 0.17 2.31
C GLY A 77 10.46 1.03 2.11
N LYS A 78 10.46 2.00 1.18
CA LYS A 78 9.28 2.83 0.89
C LYS A 78 8.09 2.00 0.38
N SER A 79 8.31 1.09 -0.57
CA SER A 79 7.24 0.22 -1.08
C SER A 79 6.68 -0.70 0.00
N HIS A 80 7.52 -1.15 0.93
CA HIS A 80 7.10 -1.93 2.09
C HIS A 80 6.19 -1.13 3.04
N VAL A 81 6.46 0.16 3.27
CA VAL A 81 5.55 1.07 4.00
C VAL A 81 4.18 1.15 3.29
N ILE A 82 4.18 1.37 1.98
CA ILE A 82 2.93 1.45 1.16
C ILE A 82 2.11 0.17 1.29
N HIS A 83 2.77 -1.00 1.20
CA HIS A 83 2.11 -2.30 1.39
C HIS A 83 1.44 -2.43 2.77
N ARG A 84 2.14 -2.08 3.86
CA ARG A 84 1.57 -2.17 5.20
C ARG A 84 0.37 -1.25 5.40
N ILE A 85 0.41 -0.05 4.82
CA ILE A 85 -0.72 0.88 4.84
C ILE A 85 -1.93 0.26 4.13
N TRP A 86 -1.71 -0.33 2.95
CA TRP A 86 -2.77 -1.04 2.24
C TRP A 86 -3.36 -2.17 3.09
N LYS A 87 -2.53 -3.02 3.69
CA LYS A 87 -3.01 -4.11 4.56
C LYS A 87 -3.82 -3.62 5.75
N HIS A 88 -3.38 -2.54 6.39
CA HIS A 88 -4.14 -1.92 7.49
C HIS A 88 -5.51 -1.40 7.03
N ILE A 89 -5.55 -0.74 5.86
CA ILE A 89 -6.80 -0.25 5.26
C ILE A 89 -7.73 -1.42 4.87
N GLU A 90 -7.16 -2.45 4.24
CA GLU A 90 -7.88 -3.67 3.84
C GLU A 90 -8.54 -4.35 5.04
N GLN A 91 -7.79 -4.49 6.15
CA GLN A 91 -8.26 -5.11 7.39
C GLN A 91 -9.37 -4.32 8.08
N LYS A 92 -9.29 -2.99 8.08
CA LYS A 92 -10.36 -2.14 8.64
C LYS A 92 -11.61 -2.14 7.78
N GLY A 93 -11.47 -2.19 6.45
CA GLY A 93 -12.60 -2.24 5.52
C GLY A 93 -13.40 -0.94 5.36
N GLU A 94 -12.99 0.15 6.02
CA GLU A 94 -13.73 1.42 6.05
C GLU A 94 -13.37 2.37 4.91
N CYS A 95 -12.30 2.10 4.17
CA CYS A 95 -11.82 2.99 3.11
C CYS A 95 -11.26 2.22 1.92
N VAL A 96 -11.16 2.91 0.78
CA VAL A 96 -10.52 2.41 -0.43
C VAL A 96 -9.06 2.86 -0.48
N PHE A 97 -8.18 2.00 -0.98
CA PHE A 97 -6.78 2.32 -1.19
C PHE A 97 -6.44 2.32 -2.68
N ALA A 98 -5.65 3.31 -3.12
CA ALA A 98 -5.16 3.37 -4.48
C ALA A 98 -3.66 3.64 -4.50
N TYR A 99 -2.94 2.90 -5.35
CA TYR A 99 -1.53 3.11 -5.59
C TYR A 99 -1.31 3.48 -7.06
N ILE A 100 -0.75 4.67 -7.28
CA ILE A 100 -0.40 5.16 -8.62
C ILE A 100 1.10 5.01 -8.77
N GLY A 101 1.51 4.07 -9.62
CA GLY A 101 2.92 3.80 -9.87
C GLY A 101 3.62 4.92 -10.65
N PRO A 102 4.96 4.81 -10.80
CA PRO A 102 5.77 5.76 -11.57
C PRO A 102 5.19 6.02 -12.95
N PHE A 103 5.37 7.26 -13.43
CA PHE A 103 4.83 7.68 -14.71
C PHE A 103 5.91 8.23 -15.64
N SER A 104 5.88 7.82 -16.91
CA SER A 104 6.92 8.12 -17.89
C SER A 104 6.54 9.20 -18.91
N ASN A 105 5.26 9.46 -19.17
CA ASN A 105 4.82 10.35 -20.26
C ASN A 105 3.79 11.40 -19.82
N PRO A 106 4.22 12.58 -19.34
CA PRO A 106 3.35 13.66 -18.82
C PRO A 106 2.04 13.90 -19.58
N LYS A 107 2.05 13.79 -20.93
CA LYS A 107 0.88 14.01 -21.80
C LYS A 107 -0.28 13.03 -21.55
N ARG A 108 -0.04 11.91 -20.85
CA ARG A 108 -1.04 10.86 -20.58
C ARG A 108 -1.42 10.76 -19.10
N ILE A 109 -1.14 11.78 -18.28
CA ILE A 109 -1.29 11.67 -16.82
C ILE A 109 -2.72 11.26 -16.41
N ASN A 110 -3.73 11.82 -17.08
CA ASN A 110 -5.12 11.51 -16.79
C ASN A 110 -5.48 10.05 -17.08
N SER A 111 -4.98 9.47 -18.18
CA SER A 111 -5.22 8.05 -18.47
C SER A 111 -4.40 7.14 -17.56
N HIS A 112 -3.17 7.53 -17.19
CA HIS A 112 -2.35 6.79 -16.22
C HIS A 112 -3.01 6.72 -14.85
N VAL A 113 -3.44 7.86 -14.31
CA VAL A 113 -4.15 7.91 -13.02
C VAL A 113 -5.43 7.06 -13.06
N ARG A 114 -6.25 7.20 -14.11
CA ARG A 114 -7.49 6.41 -14.25
C ARG A 114 -7.21 4.90 -14.32
N PHE A 115 -6.18 4.50 -15.07
CA PHE A 115 -5.78 3.11 -15.17
C PHE A 115 -5.38 2.54 -13.80
N TYR A 116 -4.51 3.24 -13.06
CA TYR A 116 -4.05 2.78 -11.74
C TYR A 116 -5.16 2.81 -10.69
N LEU A 117 -6.08 3.77 -10.74
CA LEU A 117 -7.28 3.76 -9.88
C LEU A 117 -8.13 2.52 -10.15
N ALA A 118 -8.50 2.28 -11.40
CA ALA A 118 -9.31 1.14 -11.79
C ALA A 118 -8.63 -0.18 -11.43
N SER A 119 -7.33 -0.30 -11.72
CA SER A 119 -6.53 -1.48 -11.37
C SER A 119 -6.41 -1.68 -9.87
N SER A 120 -6.22 -0.62 -9.09
CA SER A 120 -6.13 -0.71 -7.62
C SER A 120 -7.42 -1.25 -7.03
N PHE A 121 -8.57 -0.79 -7.55
CA PHE A 121 -9.88 -1.15 -7.00
C PHE A 121 -10.35 -2.55 -7.38
N SER A 122 -9.73 -3.15 -8.40
CA SER A 122 -9.92 -4.55 -8.76
C SER A 122 -9.16 -5.52 -7.86
N ASN A 123 -8.28 -5.06 -6.97
CA ASN A 123 -7.63 -5.94 -5.99
C ASN A 123 -8.67 -6.47 -5.00
N GLN A 124 -8.58 -7.77 -4.74
CA GLN A 124 -9.42 -8.49 -3.79
C GLN A 124 -8.80 -8.46 -2.40
N ASP A 125 -9.65 -8.46 -1.39
CA ASP A 125 -9.23 -8.74 -0.02
C ASP A 125 -9.11 -10.25 0.24
N ILE A 126 -8.76 -10.60 1.48
CA ILE A 126 -8.70 -12.00 1.95
C ILE A 126 -10.00 -12.80 1.76
N ASN A 127 -11.15 -12.14 1.63
CA ASN A 127 -12.46 -12.78 1.41
C ASN A 127 -12.84 -12.83 -0.08
N GLY A 128 -11.94 -12.46 -0.98
CA GLY A 128 -12.21 -12.42 -2.42
C GLY A 128 -13.07 -11.24 -2.87
N VAL A 129 -13.32 -10.26 -2.00
CA VAL A 129 -14.15 -9.10 -2.30
C VAL A 129 -13.28 -7.96 -2.81
N THR A 130 -13.62 -7.44 -3.99
CA THR A 130 -12.92 -6.30 -4.59
C THR A 130 -13.26 -4.99 -3.86
N GLN A 131 -12.36 -4.01 -3.90
CA GLN A 131 -12.67 -2.67 -3.38
C GLN A 131 -13.83 -2.01 -4.16
N TRP A 132 -14.01 -2.35 -5.44
CA TRP A 132 -15.19 -1.94 -6.22
C TRP A 132 -16.50 -2.42 -5.60
N GLN A 133 -16.57 -3.68 -5.20
CA GLN A 133 -17.75 -4.24 -4.54
C GLN A 133 -17.99 -3.59 -3.17
N LYS A 134 -16.93 -3.35 -2.39
CA LYS A 134 -17.03 -2.64 -1.11
C LYS A 134 -17.58 -1.22 -1.30
N LEU A 135 -17.05 -0.49 -2.28
CA LEU A 135 -17.50 0.86 -2.61
C LEU A 135 -18.97 0.88 -3.06
N ALA A 136 -19.38 -0.05 -3.92
CA ALA A 136 -20.76 -0.17 -4.38
C ALA A 136 -21.72 -0.48 -3.22
N ALA A 137 -21.34 -1.40 -2.32
CA ALA A 137 -22.14 -1.71 -1.13
C ALA A 137 -22.31 -0.49 -0.21
N ALA A 138 -21.23 0.27 0.04
CA ALA A 138 -21.28 1.50 0.83
C ALA A 138 -22.16 2.58 0.20
N ALA A 139 -22.07 2.75 -1.13
CA ALA A 139 -22.93 3.69 -1.87
C ALA A 139 -24.40 3.31 -1.77
N ILE A 140 -24.75 2.03 -1.93
CA ILE A 140 -26.11 1.53 -1.79
C ILE A 140 -26.64 1.74 -0.37
N SER A 141 -25.82 1.50 0.67
CA SER A 141 -26.22 1.76 2.06
C SER A 141 -26.55 3.23 2.27
N THR A 142 -25.65 4.12 1.83
CA THR A 142 -25.82 5.57 1.97
C THR A 142 -27.11 6.05 1.30
N LEU A 143 -27.46 5.49 0.14
CA LEU A 143 -28.67 5.84 -0.60
C LEU A 143 -29.96 5.29 0.03
N LYS A 144 -29.88 4.21 0.83
CA LYS A 144 -31.04 3.65 1.55
C LYS A 144 -31.34 4.39 2.85
N ASP A 145 -30.32 5.00 3.44
CA ASP A 145 -30.42 5.78 4.69
C ASP A 145 -30.84 7.25 4.45
N THR A 146 -30.97 7.67 3.18
CA THR A 146 -31.58 8.93 2.72
C THR A 146 -33.00 8.72 2.21
#